data_AF-A0A7Y3D2V6-F1
#
_entry.id   AF-A0A7Y3D2V6-F1
#
_cell.length_a   1.000
_cell.length_b   1.000
_cell.length_c   1.000
_cell.angle_alpha   90.00
_cell.angle_beta   90.00
_cell.angle_gamma   90.00
#
_symmetry.space_group_name_H-M   'P 1'
#
loop_
_entity.id
_entity.type
_entity.pdbx_description
1 polymer ?
#
loop_
_entity_poly.entity_id
_entity_poly.type
_entity_poly.pdbx_seq_one_letter_code
_entity_poly.pdbx_strand_id
1 'polypeptide(L)'
;HYVFGTWTDQKMNVFVAVYGSGKVKKISPEGKISIIHESGIFWAPCGGFTAPDGTQWIMEFSKRNKTRIRKIGSDGKHTLYQG
;
A
#
# COMPACT_ATOMS: atom_id res chain seq x y z
N HIS A 1 7.00 -15.37 -1.68
CA HIS A 1 6.37 -14.05 -1.52
C HIS A 1 5.80 -13.98 -0.10
N TYR A 2 6.16 -12.97 0.68
CA TYR A 2 5.56 -12.77 2.02
C TYR A 2 4.45 -11.72 1.89
N VAL A 3 3.21 -12.15 2.12
CA VAL A 3 2.02 -11.29 2.14
C VAL A 3 1.75 -10.87 3.58
N PHE A 4 1.52 -9.58 3.81
CA PHE A 4 1.24 -9.03 5.13
C PHE A 4 -0.23 -8.62 5.21
N GLY A 5 -0.55 -7.37 4.88
CA GLY A 5 -1.90 -6.85 4.93
C GLY A 5 -2.64 -7.00 3.59
N THR A 6 -3.95 -7.20 3.70
CA THR A 6 -4.90 -7.14 2.58
C THR A 6 -6.06 -6.22 2.94
N TRP A 7 -6.53 -5.42 1.98
CA TRP A 7 -7.73 -4.58 2.15
C TRP A 7 -8.45 -4.40 0.82
N THR A 8 -9.63 -3.79 0.85
CA THR A 8 -10.46 -3.57 -0.35
C THR A 8 -10.83 -2.10 -0.53
N ASP A 9 -11.29 -1.73 -1.72
CA ASP A 9 -11.98 -0.48 -1.99
C ASP A 9 -13.46 -0.69 -2.33
N GLN A 10 -14.20 0.41 -2.53
CA GLN A 10 -15.62 0.39 -2.90
C GLN A 10 -15.89 -0.20 -4.30
N LYS A 11 -14.85 -0.38 -5.12
CA LYS A 11 -14.93 -0.97 -6.46
C LYS A 11 -14.53 -2.45 -6.45
N MET A 12 -14.51 -3.07 -5.26
CA MET A 12 -14.17 -4.49 -5.06
C MET A 12 -12.75 -4.85 -5.53
N ASN A 13 -11.85 -3.87 -5.64
CA ASN A 13 -10.44 -4.19 -5.84
C ASN A 13 -9.84 -4.71 -4.55
N VAL A 14 -8.95 -5.70 -4.64
CA VAL A 14 -8.16 -6.20 -3.52
C VAL A 14 -6.77 -5.60 -3.59
N PHE A 15 -6.30 -5.07 -2.47
CA PHE A 15 -4.95 -4.55 -2.31
C PHE A 15 -4.17 -5.49 -1.42
N VAL A 16 -2.92 -5.74 -1.79
CA VAL A 16 -2.03 -6.68 -1.09
C VAL A 16 -0.69 -6.01 -0.83
N ALA A 17 -0.32 -5.90 0.44
CA ALA A 17 1.02 -5.54 0.85
C ALA A 17 1.93 -6.77 0.74
N VAL A 18 2.86 -6.71 -0.22
CA VAL A 18 3.82 -7.78 -0.49
C VAL A 18 5.18 -7.36 0.07
N TYR A 19 5.48 -7.79 1.29
CA TYR A 19 6.73 -7.51 2.00
C TYR A 19 7.95 -7.88 1.16
N GLY A 20 7.96 -9.10 0.61
CA GLY A 20 9.13 -9.63 -0.09
C GLY A 20 9.53 -8.85 -1.34
N SER A 21 8.60 -8.11 -1.95
CA SER A 21 8.88 -7.24 -3.10
C SER A 21 8.78 -5.75 -2.77
N GLY A 22 8.56 -5.38 -1.50
CA GLY A 22 8.37 -3.98 -1.09
C GLY A 22 7.23 -3.27 -1.81
N LYS A 23 6.17 -3.97 -2.22
CA LYS A 23 5.13 -3.43 -3.12
C LYS A 23 3.74 -3.56 -2.54
N VAL A 24 2.89 -2.59 -2.84
CA VAL A 24 1.45 -2.75 -2.73
C VAL A 24 0.89 -3.00 -4.12
N LYS A 25 0.24 -4.16 -4.28
CA LYS A 25 -0.42 -4.55 -5.52
C LYS A 25 -1.91 -4.31 -5.40
N LYS A 26 -2.53 -3.84 -6.49
CA LYS A 26 -3.97 -3.76 -6.68
C LYS A 26 -4.40 -4.87 -7.62
N ILE A 27 -5.49 -5.55 -7.30
CA ILE A 27 -6.08 -6.64 -8.08
C ILE A 27 -7.53 -6.24 -8.35
N SER A 28 -7.92 -6.11 -9.62
CA SER A 28 -9.30 -5.81 -9.98
C SER A 28 -10.22 -7.03 -9.83
N PRO A 29 -11.54 -6.86 -9.80
CA PRO A 29 -12.48 -7.98 -9.81
C PRO A 29 -12.29 -8.94 -11.00
N GLU A 30 -11.79 -8.42 -12.12
CA GLU A 30 -11.44 -9.17 -13.34
C GLU A 30 -10.05 -9.82 -13.25
N GLY A 31 -9.37 -9.71 -12.11
CA GLY A 31 -8.06 -10.31 -11.87
C GLY A 31 -6.87 -9.50 -12.40
N LYS A 32 -7.07 -8.27 -12.90
CA LYS A 32 -5.96 -7.44 -13.41
C LYS A 32 -5.09 -6.95 -12.25
N ILE A 33 -3.80 -7.24 -12.32
CA ILE A 33 -2.83 -6.84 -11.30
C ILE A 33 -2.08 -5.57 -11.74
N SER A 34 -1.97 -4.59 -10.84
CA SER A 34 -1.09 -3.42 -10.99
C SER A 34 -0.33 -3.13 -9.69
N ILE A 35 0.73 -2.33 -9.77
CA ILE A 35 1.48 -1.83 -8.62
C ILE A 35 1.03 -0.40 -8.36
N ILE A 36 0.56 -0.11 -7.15
CA ILE A 36 0.14 1.24 -6.76
C ILE A 36 1.16 1.95 -5.87
N HIS A 37 2.10 1.19 -5.29
CA HIS A 37 3.15 1.75 -4.45
C HIS A 37 4.35 0.80 -4.38
N GLU A 38 5.54 1.38 -4.35
CA GLU A 38 6.80 0.70 -4.10
C GLU A 38 7.54 1.41 -2.95
N SER A 39 7.84 0.65 -1.91
CA SER A 39 8.57 1.11 -0.75
C SER A 39 10.03 1.39 -1.09
N GLY A 40 10.62 2.37 -0.42
CA GLY A 40 12.06 2.62 -0.51
C GLY A 40 12.87 1.47 0.10
N ILE A 41 14.15 1.37 -0.26
CA ILE A 41 15.04 0.20 -0.04
C ILE A 41 15.13 -0.37 1.40
N PHE A 42 14.79 0.42 2.43
CA PHE A 42 14.80 0.01 3.84
C PHE A 42 13.42 -0.12 4.48
N TRP A 43 12.37 0.00 3.67
CA TRP A 43 10.98 0.02 4.10
C TRP A 43 10.21 -1.11 3.41
N ALA A 44 9.16 -1.59 4.07
CA ALA A 44 8.23 -2.54 3.49
C ALA A 44 6.80 -2.18 3.89
N PRO A 45 5.81 -2.39 2.99
CA PRO A 45 4.42 -2.20 3.34
C PRO A 45 3.96 -3.35 4.24
N CYS A 46 3.16 -3.05 5.25
CA CYS A 46 2.53 -4.06 6.11
C CYS A 46 1.01 -4.02 6.08
N GLY A 47 0.39 -2.91 5.66
CA GLY A 47 -1.05 -2.79 5.60
C GLY A 47 -1.48 -1.46 5.00
N GLY A 48 -2.78 -1.26 4.92
CA GLY A 48 -3.34 -0.04 4.37
C GLY A 48 -4.85 0.04 4.46
N PHE A 49 -5.37 1.15 3.95
CA PHE A 49 -6.79 1.46 3.87
C PHE A 49 -7.04 2.35 2.64
N THR A 50 -8.16 2.12 1.96
CA THR A 50 -8.63 2.98 0.88
C THR A 50 -9.78 3.83 1.37
N ALA A 51 -9.61 5.16 1.33
CA ALA A 51 -10.67 6.10 1.66
C ALA A 51 -11.76 6.13 0.57
N PRO A 52 -12.99 6.58 0.88
CA PRO A 52 -14.09 6.66 -0.09
C PRO A 52 -13.77 7.48 -1.36
N ASP A 53 -12.91 8.49 -1.24
CA ASP A 53 -12.46 9.32 -2.37
C ASP A 53 -11.39 8.64 -3.26
N GLY A 54 -11.01 7.40 -2.94
CA GLY A 54 -9.97 6.63 -3.63
C GLY A 54 -8.55 6.85 -3.11
N THR A 55 -8.35 7.74 -2.14
CA THR A 55 -7.05 7.96 -1.50
C THR A 55 -6.56 6.67 -0.83
N GLN A 56 -5.30 6.30 -1.09
CA GLN A 56 -4.66 5.15 -0.46
C GLN A 56 -3.83 5.59 0.72
N TRP A 57 -4.01 4.93 1.86
CA TRP A 57 -3.17 5.06 3.04
C TRP A 57 -2.40 3.76 3.22
N ILE A 58 -1.07 3.83 3.22
CA ILE A 58 -0.19 2.67 3.30
C ILE A 58 0.67 2.81 4.54
N MET A 59 0.62 1.80 5.39
CA MET A 59 1.52 1.67 6.53
C MET A 59 2.79 0.93 6.10
N GLU A 60 3.93 1.51 6.41
CA GLU A 60 5.24 0.92 6.16
C GLU A 60 6.02 0.82 7.46
N PHE A 61 6.80 -0.24 7.61
CA PHE A 61 7.80 -0.38 8.66
C PHE A 61 9.18 -0.48 8.03
N SER A 62 10.21 -0.10 8.79
CA SER A 62 11.60 -0.20 8.36
C SER A 62 12.34 -1.33 9.06
N LYS A 63 13.45 -1.76 8.46
CA LYS A 63 14.41 -2.69 9.10
C LYS A 63 14.99 -2.15 10.42
N ARG A 64 14.84 -0.85 10.71
CA ARG A 64 15.33 -0.17 11.92
C ARG A 64 14.22 0.06 12.94
N ASN A 65 13.13 -0.69 12.87
CA ASN A 65 11.99 -0.59 13.79
C ASN A 65 11.38 0.82 13.86
N LYS A 66 11.22 1.45 12.70
CA LYS A 66 10.49 2.72 12.53
C LYS A 66 9.25 2.49 11.69
N THR A 67 8.20 3.25 11.97
CA THR A 67 6.94 3.24 11.21
C THR A 67 6.74 4.55 10.48
N ARG A 68 6.07 4.48 9.33
CA ARG A 68 5.59 5.66 8.62
C ARG A 68 4.29 5.34 7.90
N ILE A 69 3.52 6.39 7.63
CA ILE A 69 2.32 6.31 6.82
C ILE A 69 2.55 7.09 5.53
N ARG A 70 2.12 6.51 4.42
CA ARG A 70 2.10 7.15 3.11
C ARG A 70 0.67 7.32 2.66
N LYS A 71 0.28 8.57 2.39
CA LYS A 71 -0.95 8.92 1.69
C LYS A 71 -0.66 9.04 0.20
N ILE A 72 -1.47 8.42 -0.64
CA ILE A 72 -1.47 8.56 -2.09
C ILE A 72 -2.85 9.09 -2.47
N GLY A 73 -2.93 10.35 -2.87
CA GLY A 73 -4.18 10.95 -3.34
C GLY A 73 -4.71 10.25 -4.59
N SER A 74 -5.99 10.43 -4.89
CA SER A 74 -6.59 9.92 -6.14
C SER A 74 -5.97 10.55 -7.40
N ASP A 75 -5.30 11.69 -7.24
CA ASP A 75 -4.45 12.36 -8.24
C ASP A 75 -3.05 11.73 -8.39
N GLY A 76 -2.73 10.73 -7.57
CA GLY A 76 -1.41 10.10 -7.50
C GLY A 76 -0.39 10.84 -6.63
N LYS A 77 -0.75 11.94 -5.97
CA LYS A 77 0.18 12.71 -5.14
C LYS A 77 0.53 11.96 -3.85
N HIS A 78 1.82 11.83 -3.56
CA HIS A 78 2.30 11.20 -2.34
C HIS A 78 2.59 12.22 -1.22
N THR A 79 2.08 11.94 -0.02
CA THR A 79 2.45 12.63 1.23
C THR A 79 2.96 11.61 2.24
N LEU A 80 4.03 11.96 2.96
CA LEU A 80 4.68 11.10 3.94
C LEU A 80 4.50 11.63 5.36
N TYR A 81 4.08 10.77 6.27
CA TYR A 81 3.95 11.03 7.70
C TYR A 81 4.87 10.09 8.47
N GLN A 82 5.73 10.64 9.31
CA GLN A 82 6.69 9.87 10.13
C GLN A 82 6.36 10.07 11.61
N GLY A 83 6.57 9.03 12.40
CA GLY A 83 6.52 9.07 13.86
C GLY A 83 7.91 9.09 14.48
#